data_AF-A0A3B8Q2I3-F1
#
_entry.id   AF-A0A3B8Q2I3-F1
#
_cell.length_a   1.000
_cell.length_b   1.000
_cell.length_c   1.000
_cell.angle_alpha   90.00
_cell.angle_beta   90.00
_cell.angle_gamma   90.00
#
_symmetry.space_group_name_H-M   'P 1'
#
loop_
_entity.id
_entity.type
_entity.pdbx_description
1 polymer ?
#
loop_
_entity_poly.entity_id
_entity_poly.type
_entity_poly.pdbx_seq_one_letter_code
_entity_poly.pdbx_strand_id
1 'polypeptide(L)'
;MPGVSLPVLSSTRRSTPRRRRWFKFAAIVSPFLLLAVIECSLRLAGHFRPTAFWIPSPYPGEWMPNPQFASQFVGSSLARMPRSARVQPSPSTNTLRILVFGESAALGDPEPAFGVCRFLEALLEARLPGKRIEVINTAITALN
;
A
#
# COMPACT_ATOMS: atom_id res chain seq x y z
N MET A 1 -43.97 22.50 61.79
CA MET A 1 -42.53 22.16 61.96
C MET A 1 -41.87 22.34 60.60
N PRO A 2 -40.97 23.33 60.42
CA PRO A 2 -40.33 23.59 59.14
C PRO A 2 -39.30 22.50 58.81
N GLY A 3 -39.23 22.16 57.52
CA GLY A 3 -38.42 21.07 56.99
C GLY A 3 -36.92 21.33 57.03
N VAL A 4 -36.16 20.28 57.35
CA VAL A 4 -34.70 20.27 57.24
C VAL A 4 -34.34 19.57 55.93
N SER A 5 -34.17 20.35 54.87
CA SER A 5 -33.53 19.88 53.64
C SER A 5 -32.02 19.88 53.83
N LEU A 6 -31.40 18.69 53.89
CA LEU A 6 -29.95 18.53 53.92
C LEU A 6 -29.34 18.94 52.56
N PRO A 7 -28.23 19.71 52.55
CA PRO A 7 -27.58 20.07 51.30
C PRO A 7 -26.88 18.85 50.71
N VAL A 8 -27.33 18.41 49.53
CA VAL A 8 -26.59 17.45 48.71
C VAL A 8 -25.37 18.18 48.14
N LEU A 9 -24.22 18.02 48.80
CA LEU A 9 -22.94 18.50 48.27
C LEU A 9 -22.55 17.67 47.05
N SER A 10 -22.99 18.09 45.87
CA SER A 10 -22.46 17.59 44.60
C SER A 10 -21.02 18.08 44.44
N SER A 11 -20.06 17.28 44.92
CA SER A 11 -18.63 17.57 44.75
C SER A 11 -18.22 17.32 43.29
N THR A 12 -18.29 18.35 42.45
CA THR A 12 -17.74 18.27 41.10
C THR A 12 -16.21 18.33 41.21
N ARG A 13 -15.54 17.17 41.28
CA ARG A 13 -14.07 17.08 41.30
C ARG A 13 -13.49 17.78 40.07
N ARG A 14 -12.92 18.98 40.25
CA ARG A 14 -12.20 19.70 39.18
C ARG A 14 -10.89 18.95 38.87
N SER A 15 -10.73 18.49 37.63
CA SER A 15 -9.48 17.85 37.19
C SER A 15 -8.36 18.89 37.08
N THR A 16 -7.16 18.60 37.59
CA THR A 16 -6.00 19.48 37.41
C THR A 16 -5.63 19.60 35.92
N PRO A 17 -5.09 20.75 35.47
CA PRO A 17 -4.74 20.97 34.07
C PRO A 17 -3.70 19.97 33.54
N ARG A 18 -2.86 19.40 34.42
CA ARG A 18 -1.94 18.30 34.11
C ARG A 18 -2.69 16.98 33.84
N ARG A 19 -3.66 16.61 34.68
CA ARG A 19 -4.49 15.41 34.49
C ARG A 19 -5.33 15.49 33.20
N ARG A 20 -5.86 16.68 32.89
CA ARG A 20 -6.60 16.92 31.64
C ARG A 20 -5.71 16.79 30.40
N ARG A 21 -4.45 17.25 30.45
CA ARG A 21 -3.48 17.06 29.36
C ARG A 21 -3.14 15.59 29.13
N TRP A 22 -2.85 14.85 30.20
CA TRP A 22 -2.58 13.40 30.11
C TRP A 22 -3.78 12.60 29.58
N PHE A 23 -4.99 12.94 30.01
CA PHE A 23 -6.20 12.32 29.48
C PHE A 23 -6.35 12.55 27.97
N LYS A 24 -6.16 13.78 27.49
CA LYS A 24 -6.19 14.07 26.05
C LYS A 24 -5.11 13.31 25.27
N PHE A 25 -3.90 13.26 25.80
CA PHE A 25 -2.80 12.50 25.20
C PHE A 25 -3.15 11.01 25.12
N ALA A 26 -3.60 10.42 26.22
CA ALA A 26 -4.02 9.02 26.25
C ALA A 26 -5.17 8.74 25.28
N ALA A 27 -6.17 9.63 25.21
CA ALA A 27 -7.28 9.51 24.28
C ALA A 27 -6.84 9.54 22.80
N ILE A 28 -5.82 10.35 22.47
CA ILE A 28 -5.26 10.42 21.11
C ILE A 28 -4.40 9.19 20.81
N VAL A 29 -3.57 8.75 21.75
CA VAL A 29 -2.60 7.65 21.54
C VAL A 29 -3.26 6.27 21.59
N SER A 30 -4.29 6.09 22.43
CA SER A 30 -4.97 4.81 22.63
C SER A 30 -5.43 4.11 21.34
N PRO A 31 -6.08 4.76 20.36
CA PRO A 31 -6.47 4.07 19.13
C PRO A 31 -5.26 3.57 18.32
N PHE A 32 -4.17 4.34 18.25
CA PHE A 32 -2.95 3.90 17.56
C PHE A 32 -2.27 2.74 18.29
N LEU A 33 -2.24 2.77 19.62
CA LEU A 33 -1.70 1.68 20.42
C LEU A 33 -2.51 0.39 20.22
N LEU A 34 -3.84 0.49 20.20
CA LEU A 34 -4.72 -0.63 19.93
C LEU A 34 -4.46 -1.22 18.53
N LEU A 35 -4.39 -0.38 17.50
CA LEU A 35 -4.09 -0.81 16.14
C LEU A 35 -2.70 -1.47 16.05
N ALA A 36 -1.69 -0.91 16.73
CA ALA A 36 -0.36 -1.50 16.77
C ALA A 36 -0.34 -2.88 17.42
N VAL A 37 -1.09 -3.07 18.51
CA VAL A 37 -1.22 -4.38 19.17
C VAL A 37 -1.93 -5.39 18.27
N ILE A 38 -3.01 -4.99 17.59
CA ILE A 38 -3.74 -5.85 16.64
C ILE A 38 -2.83 -6.26 15.48
N GLU A 39 -2.19 -5.30 14.82
CA GLU A 39 -1.27 -5.54 13.71
C GLU A 39 -0.11 -6.46 14.12
N CYS A 40 0.51 -6.20 15.28
CA CYS A 40 1.59 -7.04 15.80
C CYS A 40 1.11 -8.48 16.05
N SER A 41 -0.07 -8.63 16.64
CA SER A 41 -0.68 -9.94 16.89
C SER A 41 -0.95 -10.70 15.60
N LEU A 42 -1.46 -10.03 14.56
CA LEU A 42 -1.70 -10.61 13.24
C LEU A 42 -0.38 -11.03 12.55
N ARG A 43 0.68 -10.23 12.68
CA ARG A 43 2.01 -10.56 12.16
C ARG A 43 2.60 -11.80 12.84
N LEU A 44 2.53 -11.85 14.18
CA LEU A 44 3.01 -13.00 14.95
C LEU A 44 2.21 -14.28 14.65
N ALA A 45 0.92 -14.15 14.34
CA ALA A 45 0.07 -15.27 13.93
C ALA A 45 0.25 -15.69 12.45
N GLY A 46 1.14 -15.03 11.69
CA GLY A 46 1.43 -15.38 10.30
C GLY A 46 0.40 -14.85 9.28
N HIS A 47 -0.49 -13.94 9.69
CA HIS A 47 -1.48 -13.31 8.81
C HIS A 47 -0.94 -12.07 8.07
N PHE A 48 0.37 -11.81 8.14
CA PHE A 48 0.99 -10.71 7.42
C PHE A 48 0.97 -10.97 5.91
N ARG A 49 0.51 -9.97 5.15
CA ARG A 49 0.67 -9.93 3.70
C ARG A 49 1.36 -8.62 3.31
N PRO A 50 2.42 -8.65 2.47
CA PRO A 50 3.01 -7.43 1.95
C PRO A 50 1.95 -6.66 1.16
N THR A 51 1.74 -5.39 1.50
CA THR A 51 0.82 -4.48 0.80
C THR A 51 1.52 -3.68 -0.28
N ALA A 52 2.86 -3.68 -0.30
CA ALA A 52 3.65 -3.02 -1.33
C ALA A 52 3.47 -3.73 -2.69
N PHE A 53 3.42 -2.94 -3.76
CA PHE A 53 3.43 -3.48 -5.12
C PHE A 53 4.76 -4.14 -5.45
N TRP A 54 5.87 -3.53 -5.04
CA TRP A 54 7.20 -4.09 -5.25
C TRP A 54 7.67 -4.83 -4.00
N ILE A 55 8.16 -6.06 -4.19
CA ILE A 55 8.79 -6.87 -3.14
C ILE A 55 10.17 -7.35 -3.60
N PRO A 56 11.09 -7.64 -2.66
CA PRO A 56 12.37 -8.25 -2.99
C PRO A 56 12.18 -9.53 -3.79
N SER A 57 12.94 -9.66 -4.88
CA SER A 57 13.04 -10.88 -5.66
C SER A 57 13.86 -11.93 -4.89
N PRO A 58 13.69 -13.23 -5.18
CA PRO A 58 14.64 -14.26 -4.76
C PRO A 58 16.08 -14.01 -5.27
N TYR A 59 16.24 -13.15 -6.27
CA TYR A 59 17.53 -12.75 -6.83
C TYR A 59 18.01 -11.45 -6.17
N PRO A 60 19.23 -11.45 -5.59
CA PRO A 60 19.78 -10.27 -4.92
C PRO A 60 19.81 -9.03 -5.82
N GLY A 61 19.34 -7.90 -5.30
CA GLY A 61 19.38 -6.62 -6.01
C GLY A 61 18.24 -6.39 -7.02
N GLU A 62 17.30 -7.33 -7.15
CA GLU A 62 16.13 -7.20 -8.01
C GLU A 62 14.83 -7.13 -7.20
N TRP A 63 13.86 -6.40 -7.72
CA TRP A 63 12.50 -6.33 -7.20
C TRP A 63 11.54 -6.99 -8.20
N MET A 64 10.43 -7.53 -7.70
CA MET A 64 9.37 -8.09 -8.53
C MET A 64 8.00 -7.55 -8.08
N PRO A 65 7.00 -7.53 -8.98
CA PRO A 65 5.63 -7.26 -8.59
C PRO A 65 5.17 -8.32 -7.60
N ASN A 66 4.49 -7.89 -6.54
CA ASN A 66 3.94 -8.74 -5.50
C ASN A 66 2.71 -9.48 -6.06
N PRO A 67 2.76 -10.81 -6.26
CA PRO A 67 1.67 -11.60 -6.84
C PRO A 67 0.33 -11.46 -6.07
N GLN A 68 0.40 -11.09 -4.80
CA GLN A 68 -0.74 -10.96 -3.91
C GLN A 68 -1.30 -9.54 -3.85
N PHE A 69 -0.65 -8.55 -4.46
CA PHE A 69 -1.05 -7.14 -4.33
C PHE A 69 -2.50 -6.90 -4.78
N ALA A 70 -2.92 -7.49 -5.89
CA ALA A 70 -4.29 -7.34 -6.39
C ALA A 70 -5.33 -8.06 -5.51
N SER A 71 -4.92 -9.09 -4.75
CA SER A 71 -5.84 -9.96 -4.00
C SER A 71 -6.60 -9.24 -2.89
N GLN A 72 -6.04 -8.14 -2.35
CA GLN A 72 -6.71 -7.34 -1.33
C GLN A 72 -7.86 -6.49 -1.88
N PHE A 73 -7.95 -6.33 -3.21
CA PHE A 73 -8.95 -5.49 -3.87
C PHE A 73 -10.02 -6.32 -4.60
N VAL A 74 -9.60 -7.33 -5.36
CA VAL A 74 -10.50 -8.11 -6.24
C VAL A 74 -10.66 -9.57 -5.81
N GLY A 75 -10.01 -9.98 -4.71
CA GLY A 75 -9.95 -11.37 -4.28
C GLY A 75 -8.93 -12.20 -5.07
N SER A 76 -8.49 -13.33 -4.48
CA SER A 76 -7.39 -14.13 -5.04
C SER A 76 -7.73 -14.84 -6.36
N SER A 77 -9.01 -15.13 -6.64
CA SER A 77 -9.45 -15.79 -7.87
C SER A 77 -9.49 -14.86 -9.08
N LEU A 78 -9.64 -13.55 -8.86
CA LEU A 78 -9.74 -12.54 -9.91
C LEU A 78 -8.46 -11.71 -10.06
N ALA A 79 -7.51 -11.82 -9.12
CA ALA A 79 -6.22 -11.16 -9.15
C ALA A 79 -5.39 -11.62 -10.37
N ARG A 80 -5.53 -10.91 -11.48
CA ARG A 80 -4.69 -11.06 -12.67
C ARG A 80 -3.58 -10.04 -12.60
N MET A 81 -2.35 -10.50 -12.60
CA MET A 81 -1.20 -9.61 -12.60
C MET A 81 -0.51 -9.60 -13.96
N PRO A 82 0.06 -8.45 -14.36
CA PRO A 82 0.94 -8.40 -15.51
C PRO A 82 2.10 -9.37 -15.31
N ARG A 83 2.58 -9.94 -16.42
CA ARG A 83 3.68 -10.92 -16.44
C ARG A 83 4.86 -10.35 -15.65
N SER A 84 5.41 -11.15 -14.73
CA SER A 84 6.41 -10.68 -13.76
C SER A 84 7.66 -10.12 -14.45
N ALA A 85 7.82 -8.80 -14.45
CA ALA A 85 9.07 -8.16 -14.82
C ALA A 85 9.92 -8.02 -13.55
N ARG A 86 11.09 -8.67 -13.51
CA ARG A 86 12.09 -8.38 -12.48
C ARG A 86 12.78 -7.08 -12.87
N VAL A 87 12.92 -6.17 -11.92
CA VAL A 87 13.42 -4.82 -12.17
C VAL A 87 14.47 -4.46 -11.14
N GLN A 88 15.52 -3.76 -11.57
CA GLN A 88 16.44 -3.15 -10.63
C GLN A 88 15.73 -1.99 -9.91
N PRO A 89 15.94 -1.75 -8.60
CA PRO A 89 15.28 -0.67 -7.86
C PRO A 89 15.50 0.71 -8.48
N SER A 90 16.72 0.96 -8.96
CA SER A 90 17.06 2.17 -9.71
C SER A 90 17.40 1.80 -11.15
N PRO A 91 16.90 2.55 -12.15
CA PRO A 91 17.42 2.43 -13.51
C PRO A 91 18.88 2.89 -13.56
N SER A 92 19.64 2.36 -14.51
CA SER A 92 21.00 2.86 -14.79
C SER A 92 20.94 4.21 -15.49
N THR A 93 22.04 4.97 -15.46
CA THR A 93 22.14 6.34 -16.01
C THR A 93 21.77 6.45 -17.49
N ASN A 94 21.88 5.36 -18.26
CA ASN A 94 21.52 5.31 -19.68
C ASN A 94 20.21 4.54 -19.97
N THR A 95 19.37 4.34 -18.95
CA THR A 95 18.08 3.66 -19.09
C THR A 95 16.93 4.67 -19.02
N LEU A 96 16.02 4.63 -20.00
CA LEU A 96 14.71 5.26 -19.92
C LEU A 96 13.70 4.21 -19.44
N ARG A 97 13.27 4.35 -18.18
CA ARG A 97 12.26 3.49 -17.57
C ARG A 97 10.89 4.17 -17.60
N ILE A 98 9.90 3.44 -18.10
CA ILE A 98 8.51 3.87 -18.16
C ILE A 98 7.68 2.86 -17.38
N LEU A 99 6.89 3.36 -16.42
CA LEU A 99 5.92 2.57 -15.68
C LEU A 99 4.54 2.84 -16.27
N VAL A 100 3.84 1.80 -16.70
CA VAL A 100 2.50 1.92 -17.29
C VAL A 100 1.45 1.47 -16.28
N PHE A 101 0.59 2.40 -15.89
CA PHE A 101 -0.53 2.17 -14.98
C PHE A 101 -1.85 2.18 -15.74
N GLY A 102 -2.85 1.47 -15.21
CA GLY A 102 -4.20 1.40 -15.73
C GLY A 102 -4.84 0.05 -15.46
N GLU A 103 -5.91 -0.24 -16.20
CA GLU A 103 -6.69 -1.46 -16.06
C GLU A 103 -6.45 -2.43 -17.23
N SER A 104 -7.49 -3.16 -17.67
CA SER A 104 -7.44 -4.23 -18.68
C SER A 104 -6.77 -3.81 -20.00
N ALA A 105 -7.06 -2.60 -20.51
CA ALA A 105 -6.47 -2.09 -21.75
C ALA A 105 -4.96 -1.81 -21.62
N ALA A 106 -4.53 -1.29 -20.47
CA ALA A 106 -3.12 -1.01 -20.19
C ALA A 106 -2.35 -2.32 -19.88
N LEU A 107 -3.00 -3.27 -19.20
CA LEU A 107 -2.51 -4.62 -18.99
C LEU A 107 -2.24 -5.32 -20.33
N GLY A 108 -3.07 -5.02 -21.34
CA GLY A 108 -3.01 -5.64 -22.66
C GLY A 108 -3.82 -6.93 -22.72
N ASP A 109 -4.90 -7.05 -21.94
CA ASP A 109 -5.81 -8.18 -22.06
C ASP A 109 -6.33 -8.29 -23.52
N PRO A 110 -6.44 -9.51 -24.08
CA PRO A 110 -6.20 -10.80 -23.44
C PRO A 110 -4.73 -11.26 -23.46
N GLU A 111 -3.86 -10.66 -24.27
CA GLU A 111 -2.46 -11.08 -24.44
C GLU A 111 -1.49 -9.90 -24.26
N PRO A 112 -0.93 -9.70 -23.05
CA PRO A 112 -0.02 -8.59 -22.74
C PRO A 112 1.22 -8.51 -23.64
N ALA A 113 1.64 -9.63 -24.26
CA ALA A 113 2.74 -9.66 -25.23
C ALA A 113 2.46 -8.84 -26.51
N PHE A 114 1.20 -8.57 -26.82
CA PHE A 114 0.77 -7.68 -27.91
C PHE A 114 0.04 -6.44 -27.39
N GLY A 115 0.21 -6.10 -26.11
CA GLY A 115 -0.39 -4.93 -25.48
C GLY A 115 0.36 -3.64 -25.78
N VAL A 116 -0.24 -2.50 -25.41
CA VAL A 116 0.31 -1.15 -25.61
C VAL A 116 1.73 -0.99 -25.07
N CYS A 117 2.06 -1.64 -23.95
CA CYS A 117 3.39 -1.58 -23.35
C CYS A 117 4.48 -2.11 -24.28
N ARG A 118 4.20 -3.19 -25.02
CA ARG A 118 5.16 -3.81 -25.95
C ARG A 118 5.37 -2.95 -27.19
N PHE A 119 4.29 -2.40 -27.74
CA PHE A 119 4.38 -1.44 -28.84
C PHE A 119 5.15 -0.18 -28.44
N LEU A 120 4.87 0.36 -27.25
CA LEU A 120 5.56 1.52 -26.72
C LEU A 120 7.07 1.26 -26.57
N GLU A 121 7.45 0.10 -26.04
CA GLU A 121 8.86 -0.29 -25.91
C GLU A 121 9.55 -0.32 -27.28
N ALA A 122 8.97 -1.03 -28.25
CA ALA A 122 9.54 -1.15 -29.59
C ALA A 122 9.66 0.20 -30.32
N LEU A 123 8.65 1.08 -30.20
CA LEU A 123 8.67 2.40 -30.82
C LEU A 123 9.76 3.29 -30.22
N LEU A 124 9.98 3.23 -28.90
CA LEU A 124 10.99 4.02 -28.21
C LEU A 124 12.40 3.49 -28.46
N GLU A 125 12.58 2.18 -28.52
CA GLU A 125 13.85 1.55 -28.88
C GLU A 125 14.29 1.98 -30.29
N ALA A 126 13.35 2.00 -31.25
CA ALA A 126 13.61 2.47 -32.60
C ALA A 126 13.94 3.97 -32.65
N ARG A 127 13.33 4.78 -31.79
CA ARG A 127 13.46 6.25 -31.81
C ARG A 127 14.68 6.77 -31.05
N LEU A 128 15.17 6.04 -30.05
CA LEU A 128 16.25 6.45 -29.15
C LEU A 128 17.44 5.49 -29.23
N PRO A 129 18.14 5.41 -30.37
CA PRO A 129 19.28 4.51 -30.52
C PRO A 129 20.36 4.85 -29.49
N GLY A 130 20.84 3.83 -28.78
CA GLY A 130 21.86 3.98 -27.74
C GLY A 130 21.32 4.23 -26.34
N LYS A 131 20.00 4.39 -26.13
CA LYS A 131 19.39 4.29 -24.80
C LYS A 131 18.85 2.89 -24.56
N ARG A 132 18.93 2.42 -23.32
CA ARG A 132 18.22 1.20 -22.90
C ARG A 132 16.79 1.59 -22.52
N ILE A 133 15.80 0.98 -23.16
CA ILE A 133 14.40 1.22 -22.84
C ILE A 133 13.91 0.12 -21.90
N GLU A 134 13.13 0.50 -20.90
CA GLU A 134 12.41 -0.44 -20.04
C GLU A 134 10.96 0.02 -19.91
N VAL A 135 10.03 -0.70 -20.54
CA VAL A 135 8.60 -0.47 -20.33
C VAL A 135 8.04 -1.54 -19.41
N ILE A 136 7.77 -1.14 -18.17
CA ILE A 136 7.29 -2.02 -17.11
C ILE A 136 5.78 -1.83 -17.00
N ASN A 137 5.03 -2.89 -17.28
CA ASN A 137 3.59 -2.90 -17.10
C ASN A 137 3.26 -3.14 -15.62
N THR A 138 2.67 -2.14 -14.97
CA THR A 138 2.16 -2.20 -13.60
C THR A 138 0.63 -2.09 -13.55
N ALA A 139 -0.04 -2.21 -14.70
CA ALA A 139 -1.48 -2.17 -14.80
C ALA A 139 -2.09 -3.41 -14.14
N ILE A 140 -3.24 -3.23 -13.49
CA ILE A 140 -4.00 -4.32 -12.88
C ILE A 140 -5.46 -4.12 -13.23
N THR A 141 -6.09 -5.15 -13.78
CA THR A 141 -7.51 -5.10 -14.11
C THR A 141 -8.37 -4.80 -12.88
N ALA A 142 -9.38 -3.94 -13.04
CA ALA A 142 -10.32 -3.53 -12.00
C ALA A 142 -9.71 -2.76 -10.81
N LEU A 143 -8.58 -2.08 -11.04
CA LEU A 143 -7.92 -1.21 -10.08
C LEU A 143 -7.70 0.19 -10.68
N ASN A 144 -8.49 1.18 -10.24
CA ASN A 144 -8.26 2.62 -10.42
C ASN A 144 -8.99 3.46 -9.36
#